data_AF-A0A5C4XJ89-F1
#
_entry.id   AF-A0A5C4XJ89-F1
#
_cell.length_a   1.000
_cell.length_b   1.000
_cell.length_c   1.000
_cell.angle_alpha   90.00
_cell.angle_beta   90.00
_cell.angle_gamma   90.00
#
_symmetry.space_group_name_H-M   'P 1'
#
loop_
_entity.id
_entity.type
_entity.pdbx_description
1 polymer ?
#
loop_
_entity_poly.entity_id
_entity_poly.type
_entity_poly.pdbx_seq_one_letter_code
_entity_poly.pdbx_strand_id
1 'polypeptide(L)'
;MPDDPGDAVRARWGLPGALVLPLGGGMNSRTWVVEATAPCGRVGRWAAKQVAPELRASFLRGLRAARLVEGAGLRAGVPRRTVDGADHADLPEGPLALLRWVDGAPLDGDDEDAPALMGATLGAAHRVLRGVDDGSAARFPPWPELEGPHLDVEPWVRPAVDDALAACRALLDDGRAQLEVGLLHADPAPDAFLRPVVAGGACGLIDWSSAAHGPLLYDVASAVMYVGGLERGRALVAAYAAALAPASGPAADALLPRVEVLLRLRQAVQAAYFAQHLARDDRTGVDGPEGNLEGLHDARDFFAART
;
A
#
# COMPACT_ATOMS: atom_id res chain seq x y z
N MET A 1 0.37 -6.09 31.13
CA MET A 1 -0.17 -5.10 30.17
C MET A 1 -1.28 -5.81 29.42
N PRO A 2 -2.27 -5.13 28.81
CA PRO A 2 -3.29 -5.85 28.08
C PRO A 2 -2.64 -6.49 26.85
N ASP A 3 -2.48 -7.82 26.90
CA ASP A 3 -1.91 -8.62 25.80
C ASP A 3 -2.98 -8.89 24.72
N ASP A 4 -4.25 -8.56 24.99
CA ASP A 4 -5.35 -8.61 24.03
C ASP A 4 -5.54 -7.25 23.32
N PRO A 5 -5.54 -7.19 21.97
CA PRO A 5 -5.89 -5.99 21.21
C PRO A 5 -7.26 -5.40 21.60
N GLY A 6 -8.21 -6.23 22.04
CA GLY A 6 -9.49 -5.74 22.57
C GLY A 6 -9.33 -4.84 23.78
N ASP A 7 -8.58 -5.27 24.78
CA ASP A 7 -8.30 -4.50 25.98
C ASP A 7 -7.45 -3.26 25.70
N ALA A 8 -6.48 -3.36 24.78
CA ALA A 8 -5.71 -2.21 24.32
C ALA A 8 -6.61 -1.14 23.69
N VAL A 9 -7.56 -1.53 22.82
CA VAL A 9 -8.54 -0.61 22.22
C VAL A 9 -9.37 0.10 23.29
N ARG A 10 -9.94 -0.66 24.23
CA ARG A 10 -10.79 -0.11 25.30
C ARG A 10 -10.04 0.90 26.16
N ALA A 11 -8.82 0.54 26.57
CA ALA A 11 -8.01 1.36 27.47
C ALA A 11 -7.39 2.57 26.77
N ARG A 12 -6.74 2.37 25.62
CA ARG A 12 -5.92 3.42 24.96
C ARG A 12 -6.73 4.39 24.13
N TRP A 13 -7.94 4.03 23.67
CA TRP A 13 -8.83 4.94 22.92
C TRP A 13 -10.09 5.36 23.69
N GLY A 14 -10.20 4.95 24.97
CA GLY A 14 -11.31 5.35 25.85
C GLY A 14 -12.66 4.78 25.38
N LEU A 15 -12.68 3.51 24.99
CA LEU A 15 -13.87 2.82 24.46
C LEU A 15 -14.24 1.61 25.33
N PRO A 16 -14.64 1.79 26.60
CA PRO A 16 -14.79 0.70 27.57
C PRO A 16 -15.81 -0.39 27.19
N GLY A 17 -16.77 -0.08 26.29
CA GLY A 17 -17.77 -1.03 25.78
C GLY A 17 -17.55 -1.48 24.35
N ALA A 18 -16.35 -1.28 23.78
CA ALA A 18 -16.09 -1.67 22.40
C ALA A 18 -16.16 -3.20 22.21
N LEU A 19 -16.89 -3.60 21.18
CA LEU A 19 -16.82 -4.92 20.58
C LEU A 19 -15.67 -4.92 19.58
N VAL A 20 -14.75 -5.86 19.73
CA VAL A 20 -13.55 -5.99 18.88
C VAL A 20 -13.58 -7.39 18.28
N LEU A 21 -13.81 -7.47 16.97
CA LEU A 21 -13.97 -8.72 16.24
C LEU A 21 -12.88 -8.83 15.18
N PRO A 22 -12.22 -10.00 15.04
CA PRO A 22 -11.30 -10.23 13.93
C PRO A 22 -11.99 -9.94 12.60
N LEU A 23 -11.37 -9.10 11.76
CA LEU A 23 -11.83 -8.86 10.40
C LEU A 23 -11.25 -9.91 9.44
N GLY A 24 -10.08 -10.46 9.79
CA GLY A 24 -9.31 -11.33 8.90
C GLY A 24 -8.66 -10.55 7.75
N GLY A 25 -7.85 -11.24 6.95
CA GLY A 25 -7.18 -10.67 5.77
C GLY A 25 -5.91 -9.85 6.08
N GLY A 26 -5.10 -9.68 5.03
CA GLY A 26 -3.81 -8.96 5.05
C GLY A 26 -2.62 -9.88 5.34
N MET A 27 -1.61 -9.87 4.45
CA MET A 27 -0.44 -10.76 4.55
C MET A 27 0.51 -10.39 5.70
N ASN A 28 0.59 -9.11 6.05
CA ASN A 28 1.62 -8.58 6.95
C ASN A 28 1.05 -7.87 8.19
N SER A 29 -0.22 -8.09 8.52
CA SER A 29 -0.90 -7.37 9.58
C SER A 29 -2.07 -8.14 10.18
N ARG A 30 -2.44 -7.78 11.41
CA ARG A 30 -3.67 -8.27 12.05
C ARG A 30 -4.68 -7.13 12.11
N THR A 31 -5.92 -7.43 11.74
CA THR A 31 -6.99 -6.44 11.62
C THR A 31 -8.25 -6.87 12.38
N TRP A 32 -8.92 -5.89 12.99
CA TRP A 32 -10.17 -6.08 13.71
C TRP A 32 -11.17 -4.99 13.33
N VAL A 33 -12.45 -5.35 13.26
CA VAL A 33 -13.54 -4.38 13.33
C VAL A 33 -13.73 -4.00 14.79
N VAL A 34 -13.82 -2.70 15.03
CA VAL A 34 -14.14 -2.15 16.35
C VAL A 34 -15.46 -1.40 16.24
N GLU A 35 -16.43 -1.79 17.06
CA GLU A 35 -17.73 -1.14 17.17
C GLU A 35 -17.94 -0.68 18.61
N ALA A 36 -18.40 0.57 18.78
CA ALA A 36 -18.76 1.07 20.09
C ALA A 36 -20.00 1.96 20.00
N THR A 37 -20.95 1.73 20.90
CA THR A 37 -22.16 2.54 21.03
C THR A 37 -21.95 3.62 22.07
N ALA A 38 -22.06 4.88 21.66
CA ALA A 38 -22.02 6.01 22.58
C ALA A 38 -23.27 6.03 23.49
N PRO A 39 -23.25 6.68 24.67
CA PRO A 39 -24.43 6.79 25.54
C PRO A 39 -25.66 7.39 24.86
N CYS A 40 -25.49 8.19 23.80
CA CYS A 40 -26.57 8.72 22.97
C CYS A 40 -27.15 7.72 21.96
N GLY A 41 -26.73 6.45 21.97
CA GLY A 41 -27.16 5.40 21.06
C GLY A 41 -26.45 5.39 19.70
N ARG A 42 -25.56 6.36 19.41
CA ARG A 42 -24.81 6.38 18.15
C ARG A 42 -23.74 5.29 18.13
N VAL A 43 -23.82 4.39 17.15
CA VAL A 43 -22.77 3.41 16.88
C VAL A 43 -21.65 4.06 16.09
N GLY A 44 -20.42 3.95 16.58
CA GLY A 44 -19.23 4.23 15.80
C GLY A 44 -18.54 2.94 15.38
N ARG A 45 -17.91 2.97 14.21
CA ARG A 45 -17.18 1.86 13.61
C ARG A 45 -15.76 2.31 13.25
N TRP A 46 -14.79 1.45 13.51
CA TRP A 46 -13.37 1.65 13.23
C TRP A 46 -12.72 0.34 12.79
N ALA A 47 -11.56 0.44 12.17
CA ALA A 47 -10.67 -0.70 11.96
C ALA A 47 -9.49 -0.56 12.92
N ALA A 48 -9.24 -1.55 13.77
CA ALA A 48 -7.99 -1.63 14.50
C ALA A 48 -6.99 -2.42 13.65
N LYS A 49 -5.76 -1.93 13.53
CA LYS A 49 -4.71 -2.55 12.72
C LYS A 49 -3.40 -2.60 13.49
N GLN A 50 -2.81 -3.79 13.58
CA GLN A 50 -1.52 -4.04 14.18
C GLN A 50 -0.56 -4.62 13.13
N VAL A 51 0.68 -4.15 13.14
CA VAL A 51 1.76 -4.69 12.32
C VAL A 51 2.86 -5.23 13.21
N ALA A 52 3.69 -6.13 12.67
CA ALA A 52 4.88 -6.62 13.35
C ALA A 52 5.86 -5.47 13.68
N PRO A 53 6.72 -5.61 14.71
CA PRO A 53 7.66 -4.56 15.13
C PRO A 53 8.56 -4.03 14.00
N GLU A 54 8.96 -4.90 13.08
CA GLU A 54 9.84 -4.60 11.95
C GLU A 54 9.18 -3.64 10.94
N LEU A 55 7.85 -3.68 10.85
CA LEU A 55 7.05 -2.83 9.97
C LEU A 55 6.65 -1.51 10.63
N ARG A 56 7.12 -1.22 11.85
CA ARG A 56 6.79 0.01 12.57
C ARG A 56 7.04 1.26 11.73
N ALA A 57 8.19 1.34 11.06
CA ALA A 57 8.57 2.53 10.33
C ALA A 57 7.64 2.81 9.14
N SER A 58 7.27 1.78 8.37
CA SER A 58 6.31 1.93 7.26
C SER A 58 4.92 2.26 7.78
N PHE A 59 4.49 1.61 8.86
CA PHE A 59 3.17 1.84 9.45
C PHE A 59 3.01 3.28 9.92
N LEU A 60 3.99 3.86 10.62
CA LEU A 60 3.92 5.25 11.06
C LEU A 60 3.93 6.26 9.89
N ARG A 61 4.67 5.97 8.81
CA ARG A 61 4.57 6.76 7.56
C ARG A 61 3.16 6.68 6.99
N GLY A 62 2.56 5.50 7.02
CA GLY A 62 1.20 5.26 6.55
C GLY A 62 0.15 6.05 7.32
N LEU A 63 0.24 6.04 8.65
CA LEU A 63 -0.61 6.84 9.53
C LEU A 63 -0.51 8.34 9.21
N ARG A 64 0.71 8.83 8.94
CA ARG A 64 0.94 10.21 8.50
C ARG A 64 0.35 10.48 7.12
N ALA A 65 0.58 9.60 6.15
CA ALA A 65 0.04 9.72 4.80
C ALA A 65 -1.49 9.81 4.83
N ALA A 66 -2.16 8.84 5.47
CA ALA A 66 -3.61 8.80 5.64
C ALA A 66 -4.17 10.10 6.25
N ARG A 67 -3.48 10.67 7.24
CA ARG A 67 -3.86 11.96 7.84
C ARG A 67 -3.76 13.12 6.86
N LEU A 68 -2.69 13.18 6.06
CA LEU A 68 -2.47 14.27 5.09
C LEU A 68 -3.50 14.21 3.96
N VAL A 69 -3.69 13.05 3.34
CA VAL A 69 -4.66 12.91 2.24
C VAL A 69 -6.10 13.10 2.70
N GLU A 70 -6.44 12.68 3.92
CA GLU A 70 -7.77 12.92 4.46
C GLU A 70 -8.02 14.37 4.87
N GLY A 71 -6.99 15.05 5.39
CA GLY A 71 -7.03 16.50 5.59
C GLY A 71 -7.25 17.29 4.28
N ALA A 72 -6.88 16.71 3.15
CA ALA A 72 -7.13 17.25 1.80
C ALA A 72 -8.46 16.76 1.17
N GLY A 73 -9.28 16.02 1.91
CA GLY A 73 -10.62 15.60 1.49
C GLY A 73 -10.72 14.21 0.86
N LEU A 74 -9.62 13.45 0.75
CA LEU A 74 -9.66 12.07 0.28
C LEU A 74 -9.90 11.10 1.44
N ARG A 75 -10.92 10.24 1.38
CA ARG A 75 -11.23 9.32 2.47
C ARG A 75 -10.11 8.27 2.61
N ALA A 76 -9.34 8.31 3.71
CA ALA A 76 -8.12 7.51 3.82
C ALA A 76 -7.95 6.70 5.11
N GLY A 77 -8.95 6.74 6.00
CA GLY A 77 -8.92 5.99 7.24
C GLY A 77 -7.98 6.62 8.27
N VAL A 78 -8.08 7.95 8.46
CA VAL A 78 -7.23 8.68 9.41
C VAL A 78 -7.17 7.99 10.79
N PRO A 79 -5.98 7.92 11.42
CA PRO A 79 -5.87 7.40 12.78
C PRO A 79 -6.63 8.26 13.77
N ARG A 80 -7.45 7.58 14.58
CA ARG A 80 -8.05 8.13 15.78
C ARG A 80 -6.99 8.20 16.86
N ARG A 81 -6.88 9.37 17.47
CA ARG A 81 -5.94 9.63 18.56
C ARG A 81 -6.31 8.79 19.79
N THR A 82 -5.30 8.23 20.44
CA THR A 82 -5.39 7.64 21.78
C THR A 82 -5.73 8.71 22.83
N VAL A 83 -6.06 8.29 24.05
CA VAL A 83 -6.39 9.19 25.17
C VAL A 83 -5.23 10.12 25.56
N ASP A 84 -4.00 9.74 25.27
CA ASP A 84 -2.78 10.55 25.46
C ASP A 84 -2.40 11.38 24.22
N GLY A 85 -3.18 11.30 23.13
CA GLY A 85 -2.98 12.10 21.92
C GLY A 85 -2.01 11.51 20.89
N ALA A 86 -1.52 10.28 21.07
CA ALA A 86 -0.75 9.57 20.04
C ALA A 86 -1.63 9.02 18.90
N ASP A 87 -1.03 8.70 17.75
CA ASP A 87 -1.73 8.10 16.60
C ASP A 87 -1.84 6.57 16.67
N HIS A 88 -1.07 5.97 17.57
CA HIS A 88 -0.99 4.53 17.79
C HIS A 88 -0.61 4.25 19.25
N ALA A 89 -0.84 3.02 19.68
CA ALA A 89 -0.31 2.49 20.93
C ALA A 89 0.81 1.49 20.62
N ASP A 90 1.90 1.56 21.38
CA ASP A 90 2.99 0.58 21.30
C ASP A 90 2.66 -0.63 22.19
N LEU A 91 2.54 -1.80 21.55
CA LEU A 91 2.34 -3.10 22.18
C LEU A 91 3.55 -4.02 21.92
N PRO A 92 3.74 -5.10 22.71
CA PRO A 92 4.86 -6.03 22.52
C PRO A 92 4.97 -6.61 21.11
N GLU A 93 3.83 -6.93 20.48
CA GLU A 93 3.75 -7.52 19.14
C GLU A 93 3.80 -6.47 18.02
N GLY A 94 4.04 -5.20 18.37
CA GLY A 94 4.16 -4.08 17.44
C GLY A 94 3.05 -3.04 17.58
N PRO A 95 3.14 -1.93 16.83
CA PRO A 95 2.23 -0.81 16.98
C PRO A 95 0.80 -1.16 16.54
N LEU A 96 -0.17 -0.74 17.34
CA LEU A 96 -1.60 -0.84 17.07
C LEU A 96 -2.17 0.56 16.82
N ALA A 97 -2.90 0.76 15.72
CA ALA A 97 -3.66 1.98 15.46
C ALA A 97 -5.16 1.68 15.34
N LEU A 98 -5.99 2.64 15.74
CA LEU A 98 -7.42 2.63 15.52
C LEU A 98 -7.75 3.61 14.40
N LEU A 99 -8.18 3.10 13.25
CA LEU A 99 -8.39 3.83 12.02
C LEU A 99 -9.87 4.14 11.84
N ARG A 100 -10.19 5.33 11.31
CA ARG A 100 -11.57 5.65 10.92
C ARG A 100 -12.06 4.63 9.91
N TRP A 101 -13.24 4.07 10.13
CA TRP A 101 -13.89 3.24 9.14
C TRP A 101 -14.19 4.07 7.89
N VAL A 102 -13.80 3.56 6.72
CA VAL A 102 -14.10 4.17 5.43
C VAL A 102 -15.18 3.34 4.77
N ASP A 103 -16.34 3.93 4.54
CA ASP A 103 -17.45 3.25 3.89
C ASP A 103 -17.20 3.04 2.39
N GLY A 104 -17.82 2.04 1.79
CA GLY A 104 -17.72 1.73 0.37
C GLY A 104 -17.35 0.27 0.14
N ALA A 105 -17.72 -0.25 -1.04
CA ALA A 105 -17.25 -1.55 -1.49
C ALA A 105 -15.82 -1.43 -2.03
N PRO A 106 -14.92 -2.37 -1.74
CA PRO A 106 -13.62 -2.45 -2.41
C PRO A 106 -13.78 -2.53 -3.93
N LEU A 107 -12.80 -2.02 -4.68
CA LEU A 107 -12.72 -2.27 -6.11
C LEU A 107 -12.27 -3.70 -6.34
N ASP A 108 -12.78 -4.31 -7.41
CA ASP A 108 -12.25 -5.55 -7.96
C ASP A 108 -11.26 -5.23 -9.09
N GLY A 109 -10.20 -6.03 -9.23
CA GLY A 109 -9.27 -5.91 -10.35
C GLY A 109 -9.90 -6.23 -11.71
N ASP A 110 -11.02 -6.95 -11.71
CA ASP A 110 -11.78 -7.29 -12.91
C ASP A 110 -12.87 -6.26 -13.30
N ASP A 111 -13.11 -5.25 -12.46
CA ASP A 111 -14.05 -4.17 -12.76
C ASP A 111 -13.52 -3.28 -13.90
N GLU A 112 -14.33 -3.05 -14.94
CA GLU A 112 -13.93 -2.27 -16.12
C GLU A 112 -13.54 -0.81 -15.78
N ASP A 113 -14.17 -0.22 -14.76
CA ASP A 113 -13.92 1.16 -14.33
C ASP A 113 -12.82 1.28 -13.26
N ALA A 114 -12.40 0.18 -12.64
CA ALA A 114 -11.44 0.20 -11.54
C ALA A 114 -10.09 0.84 -11.92
N PRO A 115 -9.46 0.53 -13.08
CA PRO A 115 -8.19 1.15 -13.44
C PRO A 115 -8.26 2.68 -13.45
N ALA A 116 -9.31 3.27 -14.02
CA ALA A 116 -9.48 4.71 -14.06
C ALA A 116 -9.72 5.32 -12.68
N LEU A 117 -10.52 4.65 -11.83
CA LEU A 117 -10.77 5.09 -10.46
C LEU A 117 -9.49 5.04 -9.59
N MET A 118 -8.70 3.97 -9.72
CA MET A 118 -7.41 3.82 -9.03
C MET A 118 -6.45 4.94 -9.44
N GLY A 119 -6.31 5.18 -10.74
CA GLY A 119 -5.42 6.20 -11.28
C GLY A 119 -5.79 7.61 -10.82
N ALA A 120 -7.06 7.98 -10.91
CA ALA A 120 -7.55 9.27 -10.45
C ALA A 120 -7.32 9.47 -8.93
N THR A 121 -7.53 8.41 -8.15
CA THR A 121 -7.37 8.43 -6.68
C THR A 121 -5.91 8.59 -6.29
N LEU A 122 -5.00 7.84 -6.92
CA LEU A 122 -3.56 7.99 -6.72
C LEU A 122 -3.08 9.39 -7.12
N GLY A 123 -3.56 9.94 -8.25
CA GLY A 123 -3.22 11.29 -8.67
C GLY A 123 -3.68 12.35 -7.65
N ALA A 124 -4.88 12.19 -7.09
CA ALA A 124 -5.36 13.06 -6.02
C ALA A 124 -4.52 12.94 -4.73
N ALA A 125 -4.17 11.72 -4.32
CA ALA A 125 -3.32 11.48 -3.16
C ALA A 125 -1.91 12.08 -3.35
N HIS A 126 -1.27 11.82 -4.49
CA HIS A 126 0.08 12.26 -4.79
C HIS A 126 0.23 13.77 -4.90
N ARG A 127 -0.82 14.51 -5.30
CA ARG A 127 -0.80 15.99 -5.23
C ARG A 127 -0.53 16.50 -3.81
N VAL A 128 -1.00 15.77 -2.80
CA VAL A 128 -0.84 16.10 -1.38
C VAL A 128 0.48 15.57 -0.83
N LEU A 129 0.88 14.36 -1.26
CA LEU A 129 2.03 13.65 -0.71
C LEU A 129 3.38 14.04 -1.36
N ARG A 130 3.34 14.68 -2.53
CA ARG A 130 4.52 15.19 -3.21
C ARG A 130 5.31 16.18 -2.35
N GLY A 131 6.62 15.94 -2.26
CA GLY A 131 7.55 16.77 -1.50
C GLY A 131 7.41 16.64 0.01
N VAL A 132 6.54 15.76 0.52
CA VAL A 132 6.44 15.51 1.95
C VAL A 132 7.68 14.77 2.41
N ASP A 133 8.54 15.49 3.12
CA ASP A 133 9.69 14.91 3.81
C ASP A 133 9.22 14.13 5.04
N ASP A 134 9.63 12.88 5.12
CA ASP A 134 9.36 11.99 6.25
C ASP A 134 10.49 11.98 7.28
N GLY A 135 11.56 12.76 7.04
CA GLY A 135 12.76 12.85 7.86
C GLY A 135 13.61 11.59 7.83
N SER A 136 13.32 10.64 6.93
CA SER A 136 14.02 9.36 6.88
C SER A 136 15.22 9.40 5.94
N ALA A 137 16.30 8.76 6.37
CA ALA A 137 17.47 8.52 5.53
C ALA A 137 17.31 7.28 4.62
N ALA A 138 16.11 6.68 4.58
CA ALA A 138 15.86 5.46 3.83
C ALA A 138 16.03 5.73 2.33
N ARG A 139 16.85 4.90 1.68
CA ARG A 139 17.05 4.96 0.23
C ARG A 139 15.95 4.15 -0.45
N PHE A 140 15.50 4.63 -1.60
CA PHE A 140 14.62 3.88 -2.48
C PHE A 140 15.46 3.01 -3.45
N PRO A 141 15.09 1.75 -3.71
CA PRO A 141 14.03 0.98 -3.04
C PRO A 141 14.40 0.60 -1.59
N PRO A 142 13.47 0.71 -0.61
CA PRO A 142 13.78 0.49 0.80
C PRO A 142 13.65 -0.97 1.27
N TRP A 143 13.38 -1.91 0.36
CA TRP A 143 13.02 -3.29 0.69
C TRP A 143 14.25 -4.19 0.86
N PRO A 144 14.56 -4.65 2.08
CA PRO A 144 15.71 -5.52 2.32
C PRO A 144 15.54 -6.90 1.66
N GLU A 145 14.31 -7.30 1.32
CA GLU A 145 14.02 -8.56 0.63
C GLU A 145 14.66 -8.62 -0.75
N LEU A 146 14.99 -7.48 -1.36
CA LEU A 146 15.68 -7.42 -2.65
C LEU A 146 17.15 -7.87 -2.58
N GLU A 147 17.64 -8.23 -1.39
CA GLU A 147 18.99 -8.73 -1.17
C GLU A 147 18.98 -9.98 -0.27
N GLY A 148 19.77 -11.00 -0.60
CA GLY A 148 19.95 -12.16 0.25
C GLY A 148 20.02 -13.50 -0.47
N PRO A 149 20.25 -14.60 0.27
CA PRO A 149 20.36 -15.95 -0.28
C PRO A 149 19.01 -16.54 -0.71
N HIS A 150 17.88 -16.03 -0.22
CA HIS A 150 16.56 -16.51 -0.64
C HIS A 150 16.28 -16.27 -2.12
N LEU A 151 16.97 -15.32 -2.75
CA LEU A 151 16.89 -15.07 -4.19
C LEU A 151 17.47 -16.22 -5.04
N ASP A 152 18.14 -17.20 -4.43
CA ASP A 152 18.64 -18.41 -5.11
C ASP A 152 17.63 -19.57 -5.08
N VAL A 153 16.39 -19.34 -4.63
CA VAL A 153 15.33 -20.36 -4.59
C VAL A 153 15.04 -20.93 -5.99
N GLU A 154 15.13 -20.09 -7.02
CA GLU A 154 15.05 -20.49 -8.43
C GLU A 154 16.09 -19.73 -9.27
N PRO A 155 16.64 -20.35 -10.34
CA PRO A 155 17.74 -19.76 -11.12
C PRO A 155 17.45 -18.41 -11.78
N TRP A 156 16.17 -18.08 -12.00
CA TRP A 156 15.76 -16.83 -12.66
C TRP A 156 15.57 -15.66 -11.70
N VAL A 157 15.34 -15.91 -10.40
CA VAL A 157 14.91 -14.88 -9.44
C VAL A 157 15.99 -13.83 -9.24
N ARG A 158 17.21 -14.23 -8.85
CA ARG A 158 18.32 -13.30 -8.66
C ARG A 158 18.62 -12.47 -9.92
N PRO A 159 18.81 -13.06 -11.12
CA PRO A 159 19.01 -12.27 -12.34
C PRO A 159 17.89 -11.24 -12.60
N ALA A 160 16.62 -11.64 -12.45
CA ALA A 160 15.49 -10.75 -12.69
C ALA A 160 15.44 -9.57 -11.69
N VAL A 161 15.75 -9.84 -10.42
CA VAL A 161 15.84 -8.82 -9.37
C VAL A 161 17.00 -7.85 -9.64
N ASP A 162 18.18 -8.37 -9.97
CA ASP A 162 19.37 -7.56 -10.26
C ASP A 162 19.15 -6.65 -11.47
N ASP A 163 18.53 -7.17 -12.54
CA ASP A 163 18.21 -6.39 -13.74
C ASP A 163 17.18 -5.30 -13.47
N ALA A 164 16.12 -5.60 -12.69
CA ALA A 164 15.11 -4.61 -12.31
C ALA A 164 15.71 -3.50 -11.44
N LEU A 165 16.59 -3.85 -10.50
CA LEU A 165 17.33 -2.89 -9.68
C LEU A 165 18.25 -2.01 -10.52
N ALA A 166 18.98 -2.60 -11.47
CA ALA A 166 19.85 -1.85 -12.36
C ALA A 166 19.07 -0.85 -13.23
N ALA A 167 17.95 -1.28 -13.82
CA ALA A 167 17.08 -0.41 -14.60
C ALA A 167 16.47 0.73 -13.75
N CYS A 168 16.06 0.43 -12.52
CA CYS A 168 15.55 1.44 -11.60
C CYS A 168 16.62 2.48 -11.24
N ARG A 169 17.85 2.04 -10.90
CA ARG A 169 18.97 2.95 -10.61
C ARG A 169 19.25 3.87 -11.80
N ALA A 170 19.32 3.31 -13.01
CA ALA A 170 19.51 4.10 -14.23
C ALA A 170 18.41 5.15 -14.44
N LEU A 171 17.15 4.82 -14.15
CA LEU A 171 16.04 5.77 -14.21
C LEU A 171 16.17 6.89 -13.15
N LEU A 172 16.59 6.56 -11.93
CA LEU A 172 16.75 7.52 -10.84
C LEU A 172 17.95 8.46 -11.07
N ASP A 173 19.01 7.95 -11.69
CA ASP A 173 20.21 8.72 -12.03
C ASP A 173 20.01 9.60 -13.29
N ASP A 174 19.00 9.32 -14.12
CA ASP A 174 18.66 10.19 -15.26
C ASP A 174 18.00 11.48 -14.76
N GLY A 175 18.79 12.54 -14.63
CA GLY A 175 18.33 13.88 -14.25
C GLY A 175 17.25 14.49 -15.17
N ARG A 176 16.98 13.88 -16.34
CA ARG A 176 15.86 14.26 -17.23
C ARG A 176 14.57 13.52 -16.93
N ALA A 177 14.61 12.43 -16.16
CA ALA A 177 13.42 11.68 -15.80
C ALA A 177 12.51 12.44 -14.83
N GLN A 178 13.07 13.39 -14.05
CA GLN A 178 12.40 14.25 -13.05
C GLN A 178 11.20 13.56 -12.39
N LEU A 179 11.47 12.53 -11.60
CA LEU A 179 10.44 11.83 -10.83
C LEU A 179 10.05 12.67 -9.62
N GLU A 180 8.76 12.93 -9.47
CA GLU A 180 8.24 13.52 -8.25
C GLU A 180 8.36 12.51 -7.10
N VAL A 181 8.90 12.98 -5.98
CA VAL A 181 9.18 12.16 -4.79
C VAL A 181 8.28 12.60 -3.65
N GLY A 182 7.88 11.66 -2.79
CA GLY A 182 7.11 11.92 -1.59
C GLY A 182 6.79 10.64 -0.84
N LEU A 183 5.75 10.70 0.01
CA LEU A 183 5.21 9.51 0.68
C LEU A 183 4.43 8.65 -0.32
N LEU A 184 4.71 7.35 -0.28
CA LEU A 184 4.10 6.31 -1.08
C LEU A 184 3.10 5.51 -0.24
N HIS A 185 2.05 5.01 -0.87
CA HIS A 185 1.28 3.87 -0.37
C HIS A 185 2.10 2.58 -0.42
N ALA A 186 2.92 2.43 -1.46
CA ALA A 186 3.82 1.31 -1.78
C ALA A 186 3.16 -0.05 -2.03
N ASP A 187 1.84 -0.15 -1.89
CA ASP A 187 1.06 -1.37 -2.19
C ASP A 187 -0.42 -1.09 -2.51
N PRO A 188 -0.73 -0.23 -3.50
CA PRO A 188 -2.11 0.13 -3.84
C PRO A 188 -2.82 -0.99 -4.64
N ALA A 189 -3.17 -2.08 -3.97
CA ALA A 189 -4.00 -3.14 -4.51
C ALA A 189 -5.47 -2.69 -4.71
N PRO A 190 -6.26 -3.31 -5.62
CA PRO A 190 -7.63 -2.89 -5.91
C PRO A 190 -8.53 -2.83 -4.66
N ASP A 191 -8.37 -3.78 -3.75
CA ASP A 191 -9.12 -3.85 -2.50
C ASP A 191 -8.80 -2.73 -1.50
N ALA A 192 -7.66 -2.05 -1.66
CA ALA A 192 -7.32 -0.83 -0.93
C ALA A 192 -8.10 0.41 -1.42
N PHE A 193 -8.74 0.34 -2.59
CA PHE A 193 -9.59 1.42 -3.11
C PHE A 193 -11.06 1.12 -2.82
N LEU A 194 -11.76 2.11 -2.25
CA LEU A 194 -13.17 1.95 -1.90
C LEU A 194 -14.04 2.81 -2.80
N ARG A 195 -15.05 2.20 -3.42
CA ARG A 195 -16.01 2.89 -4.30
C ARG A 195 -16.62 4.11 -3.60
N PRO A 196 -16.96 5.17 -4.37
CA PRO A 196 -17.70 6.30 -3.82
C PRO A 196 -19.06 5.85 -3.28
N VAL A 197 -19.38 6.26 -2.06
CA VAL A 197 -20.69 5.98 -1.45
C VAL A 197 -21.80 6.91 -1.93
N VAL A 198 -21.42 8.02 -2.57
CA VAL A 198 -22.33 8.99 -3.19
C VAL A 198 -21.92 9.14 -4.65
N ALA A 199 -22.91 9.21 -5.55
CA ALA A 199 -22.67 9.44 -6.98
C ALA A 199 -21.83 10.71 -7.20
N GLY A 200 -20.75 10.58 -7.99
CA GLY A 200 -19.80 11.68 -8.25
C GLY A 200 -18.81 11.96 -7.11
N GLY A 201 -18.83 11.19 -6.02
CA GLY A 201 -17.82 11.26 -4.97
C GLY A 201 -16.48 10.66 -5.39
N ALA A 202 -15.43 10.94 -4.61
CA ALA A 202 -14.13 10.31 -4.80
C ALA A 202 -14.07 8.91 -4.17
N CYS A 203 -13.27 8.02 -4.76
CA CYS A 203 -12.90 6.77 -4.11
C CYS A 203 -12.14 7.04 -2.81
N GLY A 204 -12.29 6.13 -1.85
CA GLY A 204 -11.39 6.06 -0.70
C GLY A 204 -10.12 5.30 -1.05
N LEU A 205 -9.06 5.53 -0.27
CA LEU A 205 -7.80 4.80 -0.35
C LEU A 205 -7.35 4.43 1.07
N ILE A 206 -7.44 3.16 1.42
CA ILE A 206 -7.13 2.62 2.74
C ILE A 206 -5.85 1.79 2.71
N ASP A 207 -5.49 1.14 3.81
CA ASP A 207 -4.33 0.25 3.95
C ASP A 207 -2.95 0.84 3.63
N TRP A 208 -2.62 1.93 4.32
CA TRP A 208 -1.33 2.60 4.21
C TRP A 208 -0.16 1.89 4.91
N SER A 209 -0.29 0.62 5.28
CA SER A 209 0.63 -0.04 6.24
C SER A 209 2.04 -0.30 5.66
N SER A 210 2.12 -0.39 4.33
CA SER A 210 3.35 -0.60 3.58
C SER A 210 4.05 0.71 3.21
N ALA A 211 3.55 1.85 3.67
CA ALA A 211 3.99 3.16 3.19
C ALA A 211 5.51 3.36 3.27
N ALA A 212 6.03 3.97 2.22
CA ALA A 212 7.44 4.25 2.03
C ALA A 212 7.65 5.71 1.60
N HIS A 213 8.90 6.09 1.36
CA HIS A 213 9.24 7.35 0.73
C HIS A 213 10.03 7.07 -0.55
N GLY A 214 9.67 7.73 -1.66
CA GLY A 214 10.29 7.47 -2.95
C GLY A 214 9.53 8.08 -4.13
N PRO A 215 9.82 7.64 -5.36
CA PRO A 215 9.15 8.10 -6.57
C PRO A 215 7.67 7.76 -6.56
N LEU A 216 6.79 8.77 -6.67
CA LEU A 216 5.33 8.61 -6.63
C LEU A 216 4.80 7.71 -7.75
N LEU A 217 5.51 7.64 -8.89
CA LEU A 217 5.15 6.72 -9.97
C LEU A 217 5.29 5.24 -9.59
N TYR A 218 5.96 4.90 -8.48
CA TYR A 218 6.03 3.52 -8.00
C TYR A 218 4.65 2.97 -7.60
N ASP A 219 3.80 3.80 -6.97
CA ASP A 219 2.43 3.40 -6.63
C ASP A 219 1.59 3.17 -7.89
N VAL A 220 1.78 4.01 -8.91
CA VAL A 220 1.12 3.83 -10.23
C VAL A 220 1.55 2.51 -10.85
N ALA A 221 2.86 2.22 -10.87
CA ALA A 221 3.38 0.96 -11.38
C ALA A 221 2.87 -0.25 -10.58
N SER A 222 2.74 -0.10 -9.26
CA SER A 222 2.20 -1.14 -8.38
C SER A 222 0.73 -1.42 -8.67
N ALA A 223 -0.08 -0.39 -8.85
CA ALA A 223 -1.47 -0.55 -9.25
C ALA A 223 -1.60 -1.15 -10.68
N VAL A 224 -0.72 -0.76 -11.61
CA VAL A 224 -0.64 -1.35 -12.96
C VAL A 224 -0.36 -2.85 -12.92
N MET A 225 0.48 -3.31 -11.98
CA MET A 225 0.72 -4.74 -11.76
C MET A 225 -0.60 -5.46 -11.44
N TYR A 226 -1.37 -4.94 -10.48
CA TYR A 226 -2.60 -5.57 -10.02
C TYR A 226 -3.73 -5.60 -11.05
N VAL A 227 -3.79 -4.63 -11.96
CA VAL A 227 -4.77 -4.65 -13.06
C VAL A 227 -4.31 -5.49 -14.27
N GLY A 228 -3.23 -6.27 -14.12
CA GLY A 228 -2.74 -7.21 -15.12
C GLY A 228 -1.73 -6.63 -16.12
N GLY A 229 -0.98 -5.61 -15.74
CA GLY A 229 0.16 -5.09 -16.50
C GLY A 229 -0.14 -3.86 -17.37
N LEU A 230 0.88 -3.40 -18.09
CA LEU A 230 0.92 -2.06 -18.69
C LEU A 230 -0.19 -1.80 -19.72
N GLU A 231 -0.55 -2.81 -20.53
CA GLU A 231 -1.60 -2.66 -21.54
C GLU A 231 -2.98 -2.47 -20.91
N ARG A 232 -3.35 -3.31 -19.92
CA ARG A 232 -4.59 -3.14 -19.15
C ARG A 232 -4.57 -1.88 -18.28
N GLY A 233 -3.39 -1.48 -17.83
CA GLY A 233 -3.16 -0.31 -16.99
C GLY A 233 -3.19 1.05 -17.70
N ARG A 234 -3.38 1.11 -19.03
CA ARG A 234 -3.36 2.40 -19.77
C ARG A 234 -4.38 3.41 -19.25
N ALA A 235 -5.60 2.96 -18.96
CA ALA A 235 -6.66 3.81 -18.41
C ALA A 235 -6.29 4.38 -17.02
N LEU A 236 -5.58 3.58 -16.22
CA LEU A 236 -5.05 4.01 -14.92
C LEU A 236 -4.00 5.11 -15.07
N VAL A 237 -3.00 4.91 -15.93
CA VAL A 237 -1.95 5.91 -16.15
C VAL A 237 -2.53 7.21 -16.72
N ALA A 238 -3.52 7.11 -17.61
CA ALA A 238 -4.22 8.27 -18.16
C ALA A 238 -5.00 9.05 -17.09
N ALA A 239 -5.77 8.36 -16.25
CA ALA A 239 -6.51 8.98 -15.16
C ALA A 239 -5.58 9.60 -14.10
N TYR A 240 -4.46 8.95 -13.81
CA TYR A 240 -3.41 9.48 -12.94
C TYR A 240 -2.83 10.78 -13.46
N ALA A 241 -2.41 10.81 -14.74
CA ALA A 241 -1.86 11.99 -15.38
C ALA A 241 -2.85 13.18 -15.35
N ALA A 242 -4.12 12.91 -15.66
CA ALA A 242 -5.18 13.92 -15.64
C ALA A 242 -5.43 14.49 -14.23
N ALA A 243 -5.41 13.63 -13.20
CA ALA A 243 -5.65 14.04 -11.82
C ALA A 243 -4.48 14.81 -11.18
N LEU A 244 -3.24 14.61 -11.64
CA LEU A 244 -2.05 15.25 -11.09
C LEU A 244 -1.96 16.73 -11.48
N ALA A 245 -2.30 17.09 -12.72
CA ALA A 245 -2.30 18.47 -13.20
C ALA A 245 -3.28 18.67 -14.38
N PRO A 246 -4.56 18.98 -14.10
CA PRO A 246 -5.63 19.05 -15.12
C PRO A 246 -5.40 20.03 -16.28
N ALA A 247 -4.45 20.97 -16.15
CA ALA A 247 -4.23 22.04 -17.12
C ALA A 247 -2.85 22.03 -17.81
N SER A 248 -1.86 21.25 -17.35
CA SER A 248 -0.48 21.29 -17.88
C SER A 248 0.38 20.06 -17.55
N GLY A 249 -0.22 18.96 -17.09
CA GLY A 249 0.53 17.76 -16.69
C GLY A 249 1.19 17.03 -17.85
N PRO A 250 2.15 16.12 -17.57
CA PRO A 250 2.70 15.23 -18.57
C PRO A 250 1.59 14.36 -19.18
N ALA A 251 1.58 14.23 -20.50
CA ALA A 251 0.69 13.29 -21.17
C ALA A 251 0.94 11.85 -20.66
N ALA A 252 -0.12 11.04 -20.58
CA ALA A 252 -0.03 9.65 -20.14
C ALA A 252 1.09 8.88 -20.84
N ASP A 253 1.25 9.09 -22.15
CA ASP A 253 2.29 8.44 -22.97
C ASP A 253 3.72 8.78 -22.52
N ALA A 254 3.94 9.97 -21.96
CA ALA A 254 5.24 10.34 -21.41
C ALA A 254 5.54 9.62 -20.08
N LEU A 255 4.52 9.17 -19.35
CA LEU A 255 4.70 8.43 -18.10
C LEU A 255 4.96 6.94 -18.35
N LEU A 256 4.39 6.36 -19.41
CA LEU A 256 4.44 4.91 -19.66
C LEU A 256 5.85 4.29 -19.60
N PRO A 257 6.91 4.86 -20.23
CA PRO A 257 8.24 4.26 -20.14
C PRO A 257 8.80 4.21 -18.71
N ARG A 258 8.46 5.20 -17.88
CA ARG A 258 8.91 5.28 -16.48
C ARG A 258 8.11 4.31 -15.61
N VAL A 259 6.81 4.22 -15.85
CA VAL A 259 5.91 3.24 -15.20
C VAL A 259 6.38 1.83 -15.53
N GLU A 260 6.78 1.54 -16.77
CA GLU A 260 7.28 0.23 -17.18
C GLU A 260 8.54 -0.20 -16.42
N VAL A 261 9.51 0.71 -16.23
CA VAL A 261 10.71 0.42 -15.42
C VAL A 261 10.34 0.15 -13.96
N LEU A 262 9.48 0.97 -13.37
CA LEU A 262 9.04 0.79 -11.98
C LEU A 262 8.14 -0.43 -11.79
N LEU A 263 7.42 -0.86 -12.83
CA LEU A 263 6.62 -2.09 -12.84
C LEU A 263 7.53 -3.32 -12.74
N ARG A 264 8.67 -3.31 -13.45
CA ARG A 264 9.68 -4.37 -13.31
C ARG A 264 10.24 -4.42 -11.89
N LEU A 265 10.51 -3.26 -11.29
CA LEU A 265 10.93 -3.20 -9.89
C LEU A 265 9.87 -3.79 -8.97
N ARG A 266 8.59 -3.42 -9.15
CA ARG A 266 7.50 -3.97 -8.32
C ARG A 266 7.41 -5.50 -8.44
N GLN A 267 7.52 -6.02 -9.66
CA GLN A 267 7.52 -7.47 -9.92
C GLN A 267 8.73 -8.16 -9.26
N ALA A 268 9.90 -7.52 -9.27
CA ALA A 268 11.07 -7.99 -8.52
C ALA A 268 10.84 -8.00 -7.00
N VAL A 269 10.16 -6.99 -6.46
CA VAL A 269 9.76 -6.96 -5.03
C VAL A 269 8.82 -8.13 -4.71
N GLN A 270 7.85 -8.42 -5.58
CA GLN A 270 6.94 -9.55 -5.40
C GLN A 270 7.67 -10.90 -5.46
N ALA A 271 8.55 -11.10 -6.45
CA ALA A 271 9.37 -12.30 -6.56
C ALA A 271 10.25 -12.50 -5.32
N ALA A 272 10.93 -11.44 -4.86
CA ALA A 272 11.78 -11.47 -3.68
C ALA A 272 11.00 -11.77 -2.39
N TYR A 273 9.80 -11.20 -2.24
CA TYR A 273 8.91 -11.46 -1.12
C TYR A 273 8.52 -12.94 -1.03
N PHE A 274 8.01 -13.52 -2.13
CA PHE A 274 7.62 -14.93 -2.16
C PHE A 274 8.81 -15.88 -2.06
N ALA A 275 9.94 -15.55 -2.67
CA ALA A 275 11.19 -16.30 -2.50
C ALA A 275 11.63 -16.35 -1.02
N GLN A 276 11.49 -15.24 -0.29
CA GLN A 276 11.78 -15.21 1.13
C GLN A 276 10.81 -16.07 1.95
N HIS A 277 9.52 -16.05 1.62
CA HIS A 277 8.51 -16.87 2.29
C HIS A 277 8.76 -18.37 2.06
N LEU A 278 9.07 -18.77 0.83
CA LEU A 278 9.47 -20.14 0.51
C LEU A 278 10.73 -20.58 1.24
N ALA A 279 11.75 -19.72 1.30
CA ALA A 279 13.00 -20.03 2.00
C ALA A 279 12.82 -20.18 3.53
N ARG A 280 11.78 -19.56 4.11
CA ARG A 280 11.48 -19.59 5.55
C ARG A 280 10.35 -20.56 5.94
N ASP A 281 9.70 -21.20 4.96
CA ASP A 281 8.40 -21.88 5.15
C ASP A 281 7.39 -20.98 5.89
N ASP A 282 7.39 -19.68 5.58
CA ASP A 282 6.44 -18.71 6.14
C ASP A 282 5.09 -18.83 5.42
N ARG A 283 4.03 -19.00 6.21
CA ARG A 283 2.66 -19.27 5.75
C ARG A 283 1.68 -18.16 6.16
N THR A 284 2.20 -17.04 6.66
CA THR A 284 1.37 -15.90 7.05
C THR A 284 0.68 -15.32 5.81
N GLY A 285 -0.66 -15.21 5.83
CA GLY A 285 -1.39 -14.50 4.77
C GLY A 285 -1.84 -15.31 3.55
N VAL A 286 -1.48 -16.59 3.46
CA VAL A 286 -1.89 -17.53 2.40
C VAL A 286 -2.45 -18.82 3.02
N ASP A 287 -3.43 -19.45 2.38
CA ASP A 287 -4.09 -20.66 2.90
C ASP A 287 -3.16 -21.91 2.93
N GLY A 288 -1.97 -21.82 2.28
CA GLY A 288 -0.97 -22.89 2.20
C GLY A 288 0.29 -22.51 1.41
N PRO A 289 1.33 -23.38 1.37
CA PRO A 289 2.57 -23.16 0.60
C PRO A 289 2.34 -22.96 -0.91
N GLU A 290 1.20 -23.41 -1.42
CA GLU A 290 0.78 -23.24 -2.81
C GLU A 290 0.61 -21.76 -3.20
N GLY A 291 0.13 -20.90 -2.29
CA GLY A 291 -0.06 -19.47 -2.58
C GLY A 291 1.26 -18.71 -2.76
N ASN A 292 2.30 -19.13 -2.03
CA ASN A 292 3.64 -18.55 -2.21
C ASN A 292 4.26 -18.98 -3.55
N LEU A 293 4.01 -20.22 -3.98
CA LEU A 293 4.47 -20.70 -5.28
C LEU A 293 3.72 -20.03 -6.44
N GLU A 294 2.40 -19.86 -6.32
CA GLU A 294 1.59 -19.13 -7.30
C GLU A 294 2.10 -17.69 -7.48
N GLY A 295 2.29 -16.97 -6.37
CA GLY A 295 2.81 -15.60 -6.43
C GLY A 295 4.23 -15.49 -7.03
N LEU A 296 5.09 -16.50 -6.81
CA LEU A 296 6.40 -16.55 -7.44
C LEU A 296 6.30 -16.88 -8.95
N HIS A 297 5.38 -17.75 -9.33
CA HIS A 297 5.15 -18.12 -10.73
C HIS A 297 4.53 -16.98 -11.55
N ASP A 298 3.62 -16.21 -10.98
CA ASP A 298 3.07 -15.02 -11.65
C ASP A 298 4.18 -14.01 -11.98
N ALA A 299 5.12 -13.80 -11.05
CA ALA A 299 6.27 -12.95 -11.29
C ALA A 299 7.19 -13.52 -12.39
N ARG A 300 7.41 -14.85 -12.41
CA ARG A 300 8.16 -15.52 -13.48
C ARG A 300 7.55 -15.28 -14.84
N ASP A 301 6.24 -15.48 -14.96
CA ASP A 301 5.51 -15.39 -16.22
C ASP A 301 5.55 -13.95 -16.78
N PHE A 302 5.51 -12.94 -15.90
CA PHE A 302 5.76 -11.54 -16.28
C PHE A 302 7.15 -11.34 -16.91
N PHE A 303 8.21 -11.88 -16.30
CA PHE A 303 9.57 -11.74 -16.83
C PHE A 303 9.78 -12.55 -18.12
N ALA A 304 9.13 -13.72 -18.24
CA ALA A 304 9.24 -14.61 -19.40
C ALA A 304 8.51 -14.07 -20.64
N ALA A 305 7.40 -13.35 -20.48
CA ALA A 305 6.64 -12.76 -21.60
C ALA A 305 7.38 -11.65 -22.36
N ARG A 306 8.64 -11.38 -22.01
CA ARG A 306 9.44 -10.24 -22.50
C ARG A 306 10.80 -10.63 -23.12
N THR A 307 11.13 -11.92 -23.16
CA THR A 307 12.17 -12.51 -24.03
C THR A 307 11.59 -12.89 -25.38
#